data_AF-A0A085WKM7-F1
#
_entry.id   AF-A0A085WKM7-F1
#
_cell.length_a   1.000
_cell.length_b   1.000
_cell.length_c   1.000
_cell.angle_alpha   90.00
_cell.angle_beta   90.00
_cell.angle_gamma   90.00
#
_symmetry.space_group_name_H-M   'P 1'
#
loop_
_entity.id
_entity.type
_entity.pdbx_description
1 polymer ?
#
loop_
_entity_poly.entity_id
_entity_poly.type
_entity_poly.pdbx_seq_one_letter_code
_entity_poly.pdbx_strand_id
1 'polypeptide(L)'
;MPRDDSPRAPLQGPISRGFLPGSKLFQRRDFVRERFGEPAWDAVLTLLSIEDRDQLGSADPGAWYDIHLMVRLVDAMCQKLRLDEALLMEMGRFDADRELSTVYRWFLRLIRPSFAIRHMNLYWRRSHDTGTWRSWRTGNEVTAELKDWAAINRAMCTTLGGYLGRTLELFGGKVGPIEHTECRADGHACCIFRTHVELPADEPRSGRRPTRADVSSLARELAQYPNREALAEALVSLLRFQFGCSFVELWVTGMEERMQLMGISGERGPGEPRRFVLEMAGRTVGRLEVELPRGPGQWGMDEVLTELVPWVAIALETAGAARGEPKEIEETELARRLRRAREIGQLTPRQIEVLELVARGKTNKEIASVLGRSEGTVEVHVTNLLRKYGASNRAGLVAMFWGEL
;
A
#
# COMPACT_ATOMS: atom_id res chain seq x y z
N MET A 1 2.62 23.54 -32.62
CA MET A 1 3.66 22.95 -33.48
C MET A 1 3.29 21.50 -33.74
N PRO A 2 3.38 20.98 -34.97
CA PRO A 2 3.16 19.55 -35.23
C PRO A 2 4.23 18.74 -34.48
N ARG A 3 3.80 17.68 -33.77
CA ARG A 3 4.69 16.76 -33.06
C ARG A 3 5.48 15.94 -34.09
N ASP A 4 6.78 15.83 -33.87
CA ASP A 4 7.70 15.01 -34.64
C ASP A 4 7.49 13.54 -34.22
N ASP A 5 6.74 12.79 -35.03
CA ASP A 5 6.40 11.37 -34.81
C ASP A 5 7.50 10.40 -35.31
N SER A 6 8.73 10.88 -35.52
CA SER A 6 9.84 10.02 -35.90
C SER A 6 10.21 9.07 -34.74
N PRO A 7 10.38 7.76 -34.98
CA PRO A 7 10.79 6.81 -33.94
C PRO A 7 12.19 7.16 -33.44
N ARG A 8 12.28 7.77 -32.25
CA ARG A 8 13.56 8.05 -31.58
C ARG A 8 14.10 6.76 -30.97
N ALA A 9 15.41 6.57 -31.09
CA ALA A 9 16.10 5.37 -30.63
C ALA A 9 15.80 5.09 -29.14
N PRO A 10 15.63 3.81 -28.74
CA PRO A 10 15.40 3.45 -27.35
C PRO A 10 16.55 3.97 -26.49
N LEU A 11 16.22 4.49 -25.30
CA LEU A 11 17.19 4.97 -24.33
C LEU A 11 18.17 3.86 -23.95
N GLN A 12 19.39 3.93 -24.50
CA GLN A 12 20.49 3.02 -24.21
C GLN A 12 21.15 3.44 -22.89
N GLY A 13 20.59 3.00 -21.77
CA GLY A 13 21.19 3.09 -20.44
C GLY A 13 20.93 1.81 -19.65
N PRO A 14 21.73 1.51 -18.61
CA PRO A 14 21.49 0.34 -17.76
C PRO A 14 20.09 0.42 -17.16
N ILE A 15 19.29 -0.63 -17.34
CA ILE A 15 17.96 -0.74 -16.77
C ILE A 15 18.08 -0.70 -15.25
N SER A 16 17.59 0.37 -14.62
CA SER A 16 17.53 0.43 -13.15
C SER A 16 16.52 -0.61 -12.66
N ARG A 17 16.94 -1.41 -11.67
CA ARG A 17 16.03 -2.32 -10.97
C ARG A 17 15.11 -1.51 -10.06
N GLY A 18 13.85 -1.88 -10.05
CA GLY A 18 12.84 -1.37 -9.13
C GLY A 18 11.77 -2.42 -8.94
N PHE A 19 11.00 -2.28 -7.88
CA PHE A 19 10.04 -3.25 -7.41
C PHE A 19 8.69 -2.61 -7.11
N LEU A 20 7.62 -3.40 -7.26
CA LEU A 20 6.26 -3.03 -6.87
C LEU A 20 5.53 -4.21 -6.19
N PRO A 21 4.49 -3.96 -5.38
CA PRO A 21 3.72 -5.03 -4.75
C PRO A 21 2.96 -5.88 -5.78
N GLY A 22 2.89 -7.19 -5.55
CA GLY A 22 2.18 -8.14 -6.42
C GLY A 22 0.71 -7.76 -6.61
N SER A 23 0.08 -7.12 -5.62
CA SER A 23 -1.28 -6.57 -5.74
C SER A 23 -1.48 -5.69 -6.98
N LYS A 24 -0.44 -5.01 -7.48
CA LYS A 24 -0.48 -4.25 -8.74
C LYS A 24 -0.62 -5.15 -9.97
N LEU A 25 0.07 -6.29 -10.00
CA LEU A 25 -0.06 -7.28 -11.08
C LEU A 25 -1.49 -7.84 -11.13
N PHE A 26 -2.09 -8.08 -9.96
CA PHE A 26 -3.48 -8.49 -9.83
C PHE A 26 -4.45 -7.43 -10.35
N GLN A 27 -4.21 -6.15 -10.08
CA GLN A 27 -5.03 -5.06 -10.60
C GLN A 27 -5.05 -5.02 -12.14
N ARG A 28 -3.92 -5.28 -12.81
CA ARG A 28 -3.89 -5.39 -14.28
C ARG A 28 -4.76 -6.53 -14.78
N ARG A 29 -4.61 -7.71 -14.20
CA ARG A 29 -5.45 -8.87 -14.52
C ARG A 29 -6.92 -8.54 -14.34
N ASP A 30 -7.28 -8.00 -13.19
CA ASP A 30 -8.67 -7.74 -12.85
C ASP A 30 -9.27 -6.66 -13.77
N PHE A 31 -8.51 -5.62 -14.13
CA PHE A 31 -8.94 -4.65 -15.14
C PHE A 31 -9.25 -5.34 -16.47
N VAL A 32 -8.35 -6.22 -16.95
CA VAL A 32 -8.56 -6.93 -18.21
C VAL A 32 -9.79 -7.83 -18.13
N ARG A 33 -9.94 -8.60 -17.05
CA ARG A 33 -11.06 -9.53 -16.86
C ARG A 33 -12.39 -8.81 -16.76
N GLU A 34 -12.46 -7.70 -16.03
CA GLU A 34 -13.69 -6.93 -15.86
C GLU A 34 -14.08 -6.17 -17.12
N ARG A 35 -13.09 -5.67 -17.89
CA ARG A 35 -13.36 -4.87 -19.08
C ARG A 35 -13.53 -5.68 -20.35
N PHE A 36 -12.78 -6.78 -20.48
CA PHE A 36 -12.66 -7.56 -21.73
C PHE A 36 -12.94 -9.07 -21.53
N GLY A 37 -13.10 -9.55 -20.30
CA GLY A 37 -13.40 -10.95 -19.99
C GLY A 37 -12.17 -11.85 -19.82
N GLU A 38 -12.40 -13.06 -19.30
CA GLU A 38 -11.34 -14.07 -19.12
C GLU A 38 -10.57 -14.40 -20.40
N PRO A 39 -11.24 -14.63 -21.56
CA PRO A 39 -10.52 -15.01 -22.78
C PRO A 39 -9.53 -13.94 -23.25
N ALA A 40 -9.81 -12.67 -22.96
CA ALA A 40 -8.91 -11.57 -23.28
C ALA A 40 -7.65 -11.61 -22.39
N TRP A 41 -7.80 -11.95 -21.10
CA TRP A 41 -6.67 -12.14 -20.20
C TRP A 41 -5.78 -13.31 -20.66
N ASP A 42 -6.37 -14.47 -20.97
CA ASP A 42 -5.64 -15.61 -21.52
C ASP A 42 -4.88 -15.24 -22.79
N ALA A 43 -5.53 -14.46 -23.67
CA ALA A 43 -4.95 -13.98 -24.91
C ALA A 43 -3.76 -13.04 -24.68
N VAL A 44 -3.78 -12.19 -23.65
CA VAL A 44 -2.63 -11.35 -23.24
C VAL A 44 -1.46 -12.22 -22.78
N LEU A 45 -1.73 -13.23 -21.94
CA LEU A 45 -0.70 -14.13 -21.43
C LEU A 45 0.06 -14.86 -22.55
N THR A 46 -0.57 -15.10 -23.71
CA THR A 46 0.11 -15.72 -24.86
C THR A 46 1.29 -14.92 -25.42
N LEU A 47 1.37 -13.61 -25.15
CA LEU A 47 2.48 -12.75 -25.58
C LEU A 47 3.63 -12.68 -24.57
N LEU A 48 3.45 -13.25 -23.38
CA LEU A 48 4.46 -13.25 -22.32
C LEU A 48 5.32 -14.52 -22.35
N SER A 49 6.54 -14.39 -21.84
CA SER A 49 7.44 -15.52 -21.66
C SER A 49 6.83 -16.57 -20.70
N ILE A 50 7.35 -17.80 -20.72
CA ILE A 50 6.92 -18.83 -19.75
C ILE A 50 7.23 -18.37 -18.32
N GLU A 51 8.42 -17.78 -18.11
CA GLU A 51 8.84 -17.26 -16.81
C GLU A 51 7.90 -16.16 -16.30
N ASP A 52 7.57 -15.17 -17.14
CA ASP A 52 6.65 -14.09 -16.76
C ASP A 52 5.25 -14.63 -16.42
N ARG A 53 4.77 -15.62 -17.18
CA ARG A 53 3.47 -16.27 -16.91
C ARG A 53 3.49 -17.03 -15.59
N ASP A 54 4.56 -17.76 -15.30
CA ASP A 54 4.71 -18.49 -14.05
C ASP A 54 4.75 -17.51 -12.87
N GLN A 55 5.54 -16.43 -12.97
CA GLN A 55 5.59 -15.37 -11.95
C GLN A 55 4.22 -14.72 -11.72
N LEU A 56 3.45 -14.43 -12.77
CA LEU A 56 2.09 -13.89 -12.65
C LEU A 56 1.10 -14.90 -12.06
N GLY A 57 1.23 -16.18 -12.43
CA GLY A 57 0.37 -17.26 -11.97
C GLY A 57 0.59 -17.63 -10.50
N SER A 58 1.82 -17.45 -10.01
CA SER A 58 2.20 -17.68 -8.61
C SER A 58 2.39 -16.38 -7.82
N ALA A 59 1.90 -15.25 -8.33
CA ALA A 59 2.09 -13.95 -7.68
C ALA A 59 1.40 -13.90 -6.31
N ASP A 60 2.10 -13.42 -5.29
CA ASP A 60 1.57 -13.11 -3.97
C ASP A 60 1.26 -11.61 -3.90
N PRO A 61 0.04 -11.19 -3.49
CA PRO A 61 -0.32 -9.77 -3.46
C PRO A 61 0.56 -8.87 -2.57
N GLY A 62 1.19 -9.43 -1.51
CA GLY A 62 2.02 -8.72 -0.56
C GLY A 62 3.53 -8.80 -0.85
N ALA A 63 3.97 -9.73 -1.71
CA ALA A 63 5.36 -9.80 -2.16
C ALA A 63 5.69 -8.70 -3.17
N TRP A 64 6.98 -8.35 -3.28
CA TRP A 64 7.47 -7.33 -4.21
C TRP A 64 8.09 -7.98 -5.45
N TYR A 65 7.76 -7.45 -6.63
CA TYR A 65 8.13 -7.98 -7.95
C TYR A 65 8.88 -6.94 -8.75
N ASP A 66 9.80 -7.40 -9.59
CA ASP A 66 10.53 -6.53 -10.51
C ASP A 66 9.53 -5.75 -11.40
N ILE A 67 9.65 -4.44 -11.42
CA ILE A 67 8.73 -3.54 -12.12
C ILE A 67 8.73 -3.76 -13.64
N HIS A 68 9.80 -4.34 -14.21
CA HIS A 68 9.85 -4.64 -15.64
C HIS A 68 8.94 -5.80 -16.02
N LEU A 69 8.53 -6.67 -15.08
CA LEU A 69 7.42 -7.62 -15.31
C LEU A 69 6.12 -6.87 -15.59
N MET A 70 5.83 -5.81 -14.83
CA MET A 70 4.67 -4.95 -15.06
C MET A 70 4.76 -4.23 -16.41
N VAL A 71 5.94 -3.72 -16.78
CA VAL A 71 6.16 -3.08 -18.09
C VAL A 71 5.85 -4.06 -19.22
N ARG A 72 6.41 -5.27 -19.20
CA ARG A 72 6.13 -6.31 -20.21
C ARG A 72 4.66 -6.69 -20.25
N LEU A 73 4.01 -6.81 -19.09
CA LEU A 73 2.59 -7.11 -19.00
C LEU A 73 1.74 -6.02 -19.66
N VAL A 74 2.02 -4.74 -19.37
CA VAL A 74 1.28 -3.62 -19.97
C VAL A 74 1.53 -3.53 -21.47
N ASP A 75 2.77 -3.77 -21.93
CA ASP A 75 3.07 -3.80 -23.38
C ASP A 75 2.32 -4.93 -24.09
N ALA A 76 2.26 -6.12 -23.49
CA ALA A 76 1.46 -7.24 -23.99
C ALA A 76 -0.03 -6.90 -24.03
N MET A 77 -0.56 -6.23 -23.01
CA MET A 77 -1.95 -5.74 -22.98
C MET A 77 -2.21 -4.74 -24.12
N CYS A 78 -1.36 -3.74 -24.29
CA CYS A 78 -1.44 -2.76 -25.38
C CYS A 78 -1.43 -3.44 -26.75
N GLN A 79 -0.52 -4.40 -26.96
CA GLN A 79 -0.42 -5.12 -28.23
C GLN A 79 -1.65 -5.99 -28.49
N LYS A 80 -2.10 -6.77 -27.50
CA LYS A 80 -3.17 -7.76 -27.70
C LYS A 80 -4.55 -7.14 -27.76
N LEU A 81 -4.81 -6.17 -26.88
CA LEU A 81 -6.12 -5.56 -26.69
C LEU A 81 -6.25 -4.23 -27.44
N ARG A 82 -5.16 -3.76 -28.08
CA ARG A 82 -5.10 -2.47 -28.79
C ARG A 82 -5.54 -1.31 -27.89
N LEU A 83 -5.00 -1.29 -26.67
CA LEU A 83 -5.32 -0.25 -25.70
C LEU A 83 -4.88 1.11 -26.24
N ASP A 84 -5.84 2.04 -26.33
CA ASP A 84 -5.58 3.43 -26.66
C ASP A 84 -5.31 4.25 -25.40
N GLU A 85 -5.01 5.54 -25.58
CA GLU A 85 -4.74 6.46 -24.48
C GLU A 85 -5.91 6.56 -23.49
N ALA A 86 -7.15 6.49 -23.98
CA ALA A 86 -8.35 6.57 -23.15
C ALA A 86 -8.47 5.35 -22.23
N LEU A 87 -8.25 4.14 -22.76
CA LEU A 87 -8.28 2.90 -21.96
C LEU A 87 -7.12 2.82 -20.95
N LEU A 88 -5.94 3.34 -21.31
CA LEU A 88 -4.81 3.44 -20.37
C LEU A 88 -5.10 4.44 -19.24
N MET A 89 -5.71 5.59 -19.56
CA MET A 89 -6.20 6.52 -18.55
C MET A 89 -7.28 5.87 -17.67
N GLU A 90 -8.25 5.16 -18.25
CA GLU A 90 -9.29 4.41 -17.52
C GLU A 90 -8.68 3.39 -16.55
N MET A 91 -7.66 2.67 -17.00
CA MET A 91 -6.92 1.70 -16.18
C MET A 91 -6.27 2.37 -14.96
N GLY A 92 -5.70 3.57 -15.12
CA GLY A 92 -5.14 4.32 -14.00
C GLY A 92 -6.19 4.76 -12.99
N ARG A 93 -7.36 5.18 -13.49
CA ARG A 93 -8.51 5.54 -12.65
C ARG A 93 -9.01 4.33 -11.87
N PHE A 94 -9.07 3.17 -12.51
CA PHE A 94 -9.43 1.88 -11.89
C PHE A 94 -8.47 1.51 -10.74
N ASP A 95 -7.17 1.66 -10.95
CA ASP A 95 -6.16 1.42 -9.90
C ASP A 95 -6.40 2.34 -8.69
N ALA A 96 -6.60 3.64 -8.93
CA ALA A 96 -6.86 4.61 -7.88
C ALA A 96 -8.12 4.28 -7.07
N ASP A 97 -9.20 3.84 -7.70
CA ASP A 97 -10.44 3.50 -7.00
C ASP A 97 -10.32 2.28 -6.08
N ARG A 98 -9.45 1.33 -6.43
CA ARG A 98 -9.20 0.13 -5.62
C ARG A 98 -8.23 0.40 -4.48
N GLU A 99 -7.20 1.20 -4.75
CA GLU A 99 -6.20 1.54 -3.75
C GLU A 99 -6.71 2.54 -2.73
N LEU A 100 -7.41 3.57 -3.19
CA LEU A 100 -8.02 4.62 -2.38
C LEU A 100 -9.47 4.25 -2.12
N SER A 101 -9.69 3.05 -1.57
CA SER A 101 -10.99 2.45 -1.26
C SER A 101 -11.77 3.26 -0.20
N THR A 102 -13.00 2.83 0.14
CA THR A 102 -13.95 3.54 1.01
C THR A 102 -13.37 4.12 2.31
N VAL A 103 -12.43 3.42 2.95
CA VAL A 103 -11.75 3.90 4.16
C VAL A 103 -10.82 5.07 3.83
N TYR A 104 -9.98 4.92 2.80
CA TYR A 104 -9.13 6.00 2.32
C TYR A 104 -9.95 7.20 1.87
N ARG A 105 -11.05 6.98 1.13
CA ARG A 105 -11.98 8.07 0.75
C ARG A 105 -12.56 8.80 1.97
N TRP A 106 -12.72 8.12 3.10
CA TRP A 106 -13.10 8.76 4.35
C TRP A 106 -11.95 9.58 4.95
N PHE A 107 -10.73 9.05 5.03
CA PHE A 107 -9.56 9.82 5.47
C PHE A 107 -9.32 11.05 4.60
N LEU A 108 -9.47 10.93 3.28
CA LEU A 108 -9.34 12.04 2.33
C LEU A 108 -10.35 13.17 2.59
N ARG A 109 -11.45 12.91 3.30
CA ARG A 109 -12.40 13.95 3.73
C ARG A 109 -11.98 14.64 5.03
N LEU A 110 -11.06 14.07 5.79
CA LEU A 110 -10.52 14.67 7.01
C LEU A 110 -9.26 15.52 6.74
N ILE A 111 -8.71 15.45 5.52
CA ILE A 111 -7.47 16.12 5.14
C ILE A 111 -7.75 17.34 4.27
N ARG A 112 -6.93 18.39 4.38
CA ARG A 112 -7.00 19.54 3.45
C ARG A 112 -6.57 19.08 2.05
N PRO A 113 -7.29 19.45 0.98
CA PRO A 113 -6.89 19.08 -0.36
C PRO A 113 -5.48 19.56 -0.76
N SER A 114 -5.07 20.77 -0.36
CA SER A 114 -3.72 21.28 -0.64
C SER A 114 -2.63 20.42 -0.01
N PHE A 115 -2.89 19.94 1.21
CA PHE A 115 -2.01 19.04 1.93
C PHE A 115 -1.91 17.68 1.23
N ALA A 116 -3.06 17.10 0.86
CA ALA A 116 -3.15 15.84 0.14
C ALA A 116 -2.32 15.85 -1.15
N ILE A 117 -2.47 16.92 -1.94
CA ILE A 117 -1.73 17.12 -3.20
C ILE A 117 -0.23 17.18 -2.94
N ARG A 118 0.22 17.94 -1.93
CA ARG A 118 1.65 18.09 -1.65
C ARG A 118 2.33 16.78 -1.20
N HIS A 119 1.56 15.86 -0.61
CA HIS A 119 2.09 14.64 0.01
C HIS A 119 1.73 13.36 -0.75
N MET A 120 1.42 13.46 -2.05
CA MET A 120 1.15 12.27 -2.86
C MET A 120 2.34 11.29 -2.94
N ASN A 121 3.56 11.75 -2.64
CA ASN A 121 4.74 10.89 -2.44
C ASN A 121 4.50 9.76 -1.43
N LEU A 122 3.69 9.99 -0.39
CA LEU A 122 3.40 8.95 0.61
C LEU A 122 2.64 7.78 -0.01
N TYR A 123 1.74 8.04 -0.97
CA TYR A 123 1.04 6.99 -1.72
C TYR A 123 1.97 6.32 -2.74
N TRP A 124 2.87 7.10 -3.35
CA TRP A 124 3.87 6.60 -4.29
C TRP A 124 4.76 5.52 -3.66
N ARG A 125 5.38 5.81 -2.51
CA ARG A 125 6.31 4.91 -1.80
C ARG A 125 5.68 3.61 -1.31
N ARG A 126 4.35 3.56 -1.16
CA ARG A 126 3.63 2.32 -0.83
C ARG A 126 3.65 1.32 -1.99
N SER A 127 3.69 1.84 -3.21
CA SER A 127 3.45 1.08 -4.43
C SER A 127 4.72 0.93 -5.28
N HIS A 128 5.75 1.71 -4.99
CA HIS A 128 7.01 1.75 -5.73
C HIS A 128 8.16 2.04 -4.77
N ASP A 129 9.26 1.33 -4.94
CA ASP A 129 10.51 1.53 -4.20
C ASP A 129 11.47 2.50 -4.90
N THR A 130 11.21 2.77 -6.18
CA THR A 130 11.99 3.64 -7.05
C THR A 130 11.13 4.80 -7.56
N GLY A 131 11.82 5.84 -7.99
CA GLY A 131 11.20 7.07 -8.43
C GLY A 131 10.88 8.03 -7.29
N THR A 132 11.03 9.31 -7.57
CA THR A 132 10.71 10.40 -6.66
C THR A 132 9.51 11.15 -7.19
N TRP A 133 8.39 11.04 -6.50
CA TRP A 133 7.17 11.78 -6.80
C TRP A 133 7.14 13.10 -6.03
N ARG A 134 6.88 14.21 -6.72
CA ARG A 134 6.59 15.51 -6.12
C ARG A 134 5.37 16.10 -6.77
N SER A 135 4.51 16.73 -5.99
CA SER A 135 3.35 17.43 -6.53
C SER A 135 3.05 18.68 -5.75
N TRP A 136 2.57 19.71 -6.45
CA TRP A 136 2.24 21.00 -5.88
C TRP A 136 1.09 21.62 -6.65
N ARG A 137 0.49 22.66 -6.04
CA ARG A 137 -0.62 23.42 -6.61
C ARG A 137 -0.27 24.90 -6.62
N THR A 138 -0.53 25.56 -7.76
CA THR A 138 -0.41 27.00 -7.93
C THR A 138 -1.73 27.52 -8.49
N GLY A 139 -2.51 28.27 -7.71
CA GLY A 139 -3.87 28.63 -8.09
C GLY A 139 -4.74 27.39 -8.30
N ASN A 140 -5.34 27.22 -9.47
CA ASN A 140 -6.09 26.01 -9.84
C ASN A 140 -5.30 25.03 -10.70
N GLU A 141 -3.98 25.20 -10.83
CA GLU A 141 -3.15 24.24 -11.55
C GLU A 141 -2.45 23.31 -10.55
N VAL A 142 -2.54 22.00 -10.80
CA VAL A 142 -1.73 20.98 -10.11
C VAL A 142 -0.66 20.49 -11.07
N THR A 143 0.58 20.50 -10.61
CA THR A 143 1.72 19.90 -11.31
C THR A 143 2.25 18.73 -10.49
N ALA A 144 2.54 17.61 -11.16
CA ALA A 144 3.24 16.46 -10.59
C ALA A 144 4.50 16.16 -11.40
N GLU A 145 5.61 15.96 -10.70
CA GLU A 145 6.92 15.59 -11.22
C GLU A 145 7.28 14.18 -10.75
N LEU A 146 7.70 13.33 -11.68
CA LEU A 146 8.25 12.01 -11.41
C LEU A 146 9.66 11.89 -11.99
N LYS A 147 10.64 11.69 -11.10
CA LYS A 147 12.06 11.46 -11.43
C LYS A 147 12.48 10.04 -11.10
N ASP A 148 13.53 9.54 -11.76
CA ASP A 148 14.27 8.31 -11.38
C ASP A 148 13.44 7.05 -11.18
N TRP A 149 12.27 6.95 -11.82
CA TRP A 149 11.46 5.75 -11.78
C TRP A 149 12.08 4.64 -12.62
N ALA A 150 12.13 3.42 -12.11
CA ALA A 150 12.75 2.31 -12.83
C ALA A 150 11.99 1.93 -14.12
N ALA A 151 10.67 2.18 -14.19
CA ALA A 151 9.90 1.99 -15.42
C ALA A 151 10.01 3.23 -16.34
N ILE A 152 10.64 3.07 -17.50
CA ILE A 152 10.60 4.05 -18.59
C ILE A 152 9.69 3.49 -19.69
N ASN A 153 8.38 3.76 -19.58
CA ASN A 153 7.38 3.26 -20.52
C ASN A 153 6.21 4.26 -20.65
N ARG A 154 5.82 4.58 -21.90
CA ARG A 154 4.78 5.60 -22.16
C ARG A 154 3.39 5.15 -21.70
N ALA A 155 3.02 3.88 -21.91
CA ALA A 155 1.73 3.36 -21.47
C ALA A 155 1.60 3.36 -19.94
N MET A 156 2.70 3.05 -19.24
CA MET A 156 2.79 3.20 -17.79
C MET A 156 2.60 4.66 -17.36
N CYS A 157 3.23 5.63 -18.03
CA CYS A 157 3.03 7.05 -17.75
C CYS A 157 1.57 7.50 -17.97
N THR A 158 0.93 7.07 -19.06
CA THR A 158 -0.49 7.37 -19.32
C THR A 158 -1.37 6.82 -18.20
N THR A 159 -1.09 5.62 -17.74
CA THR A 159 -1.80 5.01 -16.61
C THR A 159 -1.62 5.81 -15.32
N LEU A 160 -0.41 6.33 -15.05
CA LEU A 160 -0.18 7.25 -13.92
C LEU A 160 -0.97 8.56 -14.05
N GLY A 161 -1.15 9.08 -15.26
CA GLY A 161 -2.00 10.24 -15.51
C GLY A 161 -3.45 9.99 -15.09
N GLY A 162 -4.00 8.84 -15.46
CA GLY A 162 -5.34 8.40 -15.04
C GLY A 162 -5.47 8.27 -13.52
N TYR A 163 -4.45 7.68 -12.88
CA TYR A 163 -4.38 7.55 -11.42
C TYR A 163 -4.34 8.91 -10.72
N LEU A 164 -3.52 9.85 -11.22
CA LEU A 164 -3.43 11.22 -10.70
C LEU A 164 -4.78 11.93 -10.80
N GLY A 165 -5.41 11.91 -11.97
CA GLY A 165 -6.70 12.55 -12.18
C GLY A 165 -7.77 12.01 -11.24
N ARG A 166 -7.88 10.68 -11.12
CA ARG A 166 -8.84 10.07 -10.20
C ARG A 166 -8.55 10.39 -8.74
N THR A 167 -7.28 10.42 -8.35
CA THR A 167 -6.87 10.75 -6.98
C THR A 167 -7.27 12.19 -6.61
N LEU A 168 -7.09 13.15 -7.52
CA LEU A 168 -7.49 14.54 -7.34
C LEU A 168 -9.02 14.70 -7.24
N GLU A 169 -9.79 13.90 -8.00
CA GLU A 169 -11.25 13.84 -7.84
C GLU A 169 -11.66 13.31 -6.46
N LEU A 170 -10.95 12.29 -5.95
CA LEU A 170 -11.22 11.73 -4.62
C LEU A 170 -10.92 12.75 -3.51
N PHE A 171 -9.95 13.65 -3.71
CA PHE A 171 -9.70 14.80 -2.83
C PHE A 171 -10.85 15.82 -2.88
N GLY A 172 -11.75 15.72 -3.86
CA GLY A 172 -12.93 16.57 -4.03
C GLY A 172 -12.80 17.59 -5.15
N GLY A 173 -11.76 17.47 -5.98
CA GLY A 173 -11.55 18.37 -7.11
C GLY A 173 -12.44 18.02 -8.30
N LYS A 174 -12.86 19.06 -9.03
CA LYS A 174 -13.26 18.89 -10.44
C LYS A 174 -11.99 19.01 -11.27
N VAL A 175 -11.59 17.91 -11.89
CA VAL A 175 -10.30 17.77 -12.57
C VAL A 175 -10.52 17.91 -14.07
N GLY A 176 -9.71 18.75 -14.71
CA GLY A 176 -9.66 18.88 -16.17
C GLY A 176 -8.84 17.77 -16.82
N PRO A 177 -8.53 17.88 -18.12
CA PRO A 177 -7.64 16.94 -18.80
C PRO A 177 -6.28 16.85 -18.09
N ILE A 178 -5.68 15.66 -18.09
CA ILE A 178 -4.32 15.44 -17.60
C ILE A 178 -3.37 15.56 -18.79
N GLU A 179 -2.47 16.54 -18.75
CA GLU A 179 -1.44 16.74 -19.75
C GLU A 179 -0.11 16.18 -19.28
N HIS A 180 0.48 15.25 -20.03
CA HIS A 180 1.84 14.78 -19.81
C HIS A 180 2.80 15.60 -20.70
N THR A 181 3.37 16.67 -20.15
CA THR A 181 4.08 17.70 -20.93
C THR A 181 5.55 17.39 -21.15
N GLU A 182 6.16 16.62 -20.27
CA GLU A 182 7.54 16.10 -20.40
C GLU A 182 7.51 14.62 -20.04
N CYS A 183 8.26 13.80 -20.78
CA CYS A 183 8.22 12.35 -20.63
C CYS A 183 9.64 11.76 -20.71
N ARG A 184 10.01 10.96 -19.71
CA ARG A 184 11.30 10.25 -19.73
C ARG A 184 11.42 9.28 -20.89
N ALA A 185 10.33 8.69 -21.37
CA ALA A 185 10.37 7.82 -22.56
C ALA A 185 10.75 8.59 -23.85
N ASP A 186 10.62 9.93 -23.85
CA ASP A 186 11.00 10.80 -24.97
C ASP A 186 12.41 11.42 -24.77
N GLY A 187 13.12 11.01 -23.73
CA GLY A 187 14.47 11.51 -23.40
C GLY A 187 14.50 12.73 -22.47
N HIS A 188 13.37 13.15 -21.90
CA HIS A 188 13.37 14.17 -20.85
C HIS A 188 13.99 13.62 -19.56
N ALA A 189 14.49 14.52 -18.70
CA ALA A 189 15.05 14.14 -17.39
C ALA A 189 13.99 13.64 -16.40
N CYS A 190 12.73 14.07 -16.56
CA CYS A 190 11.63 13.71 -15.68
C CYS A 190 10.31 13.63 -16.45
N CYS A 191 9.30 13.02 -15.83
CA CYS A 191 7.93 13.07 -16.31
C CYS A 191 7.19 14.20 -15.59
N ILE A 192 6.53 15.08 -16.35
CA ILE A 192 5.74 16.20 -15.81
C ILE A 192 4.29 16.05 -16.24
N PHE A 193 3.40 15.96 -15.26
CA PHE A 193 1.95 15.93 -15.44
C PHE A 193 1.35 17.24 -14.95
N ARG A 194 0.46 17.84 -15.73
CA ARG A 194 -0.27 19.07 -15.38
C ARG A 194 -1.76 18.88 -15.56
N THR A 195 -2.54 19.51 -14.69
CA THR A 195 -3.99 19.58 -14.86
C THR A 195 -4.60 20.74 -14.10
N HIS A 196 -5.67 21.28 -14.64
CA HIS A 196 -6.51 22.23 -13.93
C HIS A 196 -7.42 21.48 -12.94
N VAL A 197 -7.50 21.96 -11.70
CA VAL A 197 -8.34 21.41 -10.65
C VAL A 197 -9.07 22.53 -9.92
N GLU A 198 -10.39 22.51 -10.01
CA GLU A 198 -11.23 23.32 -9.13
C GLU A 198 -11.46 22.53 -7.84
N LEU A 199 -10.86 22.99 -6.74
CA LEU A 199 -11.07 22.40 -5.43
C LEU A 199 -12.08 23.22 -4.61
N PRO A 200 -12.82 22.58 -3.69
CA PRO A 200 -13.54 23.31 -2.65
C PRO A 200 -12.58 24.15 -1.80
N ALA A 201 -13.13 24.95 -0.88
CA ALA A 201 -12.33 25.65 0.13
C ALA A 201 -11.30 24.70 0.76
N ASP A 202 -10.10 25.20 1.07
CA ASP A 202 -8.98 24.38 1.57
C ASP A 202 -9.16 23.99 3.05
N GLU A 203 -10.29 23.35 3.32
CA GLU A 203 -10.76 22.91 4.62
C GLU A 203 -11.09 21.41 4.57
N PRO A 204 -10.99 20.70 5.70
CA PRO A 204 -11.48 19.33 5.79
C PRO A 204 -12.96 19.23 5.38
N ARG A 205 -13.28 18.26 4.53
CA ARG A 205 -14.63 18.02 4.01
C ARG A 205 -15.59 17.35 5.01
N SER A 206 -15.11 16.98 6.21
CA SER A 206 -15.92 16.43 7.30
C SER A 206 -15.44 16.97 8.65
N GLY A 207 -16.37 17.52 9.44
CA GLY A 207 -16.13 17.94 10.83
C GLY A 207 -16.43 16.87 11.88
N ARG A 208 -16.78 15.64 11.48
CA ARG A 208 -17.12 14.55 12.42
C ARG A 208 -15.86 13.91 13.02
N ARG A 209 -15.92 13.64 14.33
CA ARG A 209 -14.89 12.93 15.11
C ARG A 209 -14.63 11.49 14.58
N PRO A 210 -13.36 11.04 14.47
CA PRO A 210 -13.03 9.64 14.19
C PRO A 210 -13.63 8.69 15.21
N THR A 211 -14.22 7.59 14.75
CA THR A 211 -14.68 6.49 15.59
C THR A 211 -13.57 5.48 15.84
N ARG A 212 -13.76 4.59 16.82
CA ARG A 212 -12.84 3.48 17.08
C ARG A 212 -12.64 2.56 15.86
N ALA A 213 -13.68 2.41 15.03
CA ALA A 213 -13.58 1.67 13.77
C ALA A 213 -12.69 2.38 12.74
N ASP A 214 -12.73 3.70 12.69
CA ASP A 214 -11.88 4.51 11.81
C ASP A 214 -10.40 4.40 12.21
N VAL A 215 -10.12 4.47 13.52
CA VAL A 215 -8.77 4.27 14.08
C VAL A 215 -8.25 2.85 13.79
N SER A 216 -9.11 1.84 13.96
CA SER A 216 -8.77 0.45 13.63
C SER A 216 -8.53 0.23 12.13
N SER A 217 -9.04 1.11 11.27
CA SER A 217 -8.75 1.06 9.84
C SER A 217 -7.42 1.73 9.50
N LEU A 218 -7.12 2.90 10.10
CA LEU A 218 -5.81 3.54 9.99
C LEU A 218 -4.68 2.62 10.43
N ALA A 219 -4.91 1.91 11.54
CA ALA A 219 -4.04 0.90 12.07
C ALA A 219 -3.66 -0.18 11.06
N ARG A 220 -4.66 -0.74 10.36
CA ARG A 220 -4.45 -1.77 9.32
C ARG A 220 -3.67 -1.24 8.13
N GLU A 221 -3.75 0.05 7.83
CA GLU A 221 -2.97 0.67 6.77
C GLU A 221 -1.53 0.95 7.21
N LEU A 222 -1.33 1.44 8.43
CA LEU A 222 0.02 1.64 9.00
C LEU A 222 0.80 0.31 9.09
N ALA A 223 0.11 -0.80 9.34
CA ALA A 223 0.71 -2.13 9.36
C ALA A 223 1.17 -2.65 7.97
N GLN A 224 0.78 -2.00 6.87
CA GLN A 224 1.20 -2.39 5.52
C GLN A 224 2.54 -1.77 5.10
N TYR A 225 3.11 -0.88 5.92
CA TYR A 225 4.39 -0.27 5.58
C TYR A 225 5.51 -1.31 5.66
N PRO A 226 6.39 -1.36 4.65
CA PRO A 226 7.32 -2.48 4.45
C PRO A 226 8.46 -2.50 5.47
N ASN A 227 8.74 -1.38 6.14
CA ASN A 227 9.79 -1.28 7.17
C ASN A 227 9.50 -0.13 8.15
N ARG A 228 10.22 -0.15 9.29
CA ARG A 228 10.06 0.83 10.38
C ARG A 228 10.35 2.26 9.93
N GLU A 229 11.31 2.46 9.03
CA GLU A 229 11.65 3.80 8.54
C GLU A 229 10.52 4.43 7.72
N ALA A 230 9.96 3.69 6.77
CA ALA A 230 8.85 4.15 5.94
C ALA A 230 7.58 4.40 6.76
N LEU A 231 7.33 3.54 7.75
CA LEU A 231 6.25 3.72 8.72
C LEU A 231 6.47 4.97 9.57
N ALA A 232 7.68 5.20 10.07
CA ALA A 232 8.03 6.36 10.88
C ALA A 232 7.85 7.67 10.11
N GLU A 233 8.36 7.73 8.87
CA GLU A 233 8.18 8.89 7.98
C GLU A 233 6.69 9.19 7.73
N ALA A 234 5.90 8.17 7.41
CA ALA A 234 4.47 8.29 7.18
C ALA A 234 3.71 8.74 8.42
N LEU A 235 3.99 8.14 9.59
CA LEU A 235 3.34 8.49 10.85
C LEU A 235 3.67 9.93 11.27
N VAL A 236 4.96 10.31 11.23
CA VAL A 236 5.38 11.66 11.61
C VAL A 236 4.77 12.71 10.69
N SER A 237 4.71 12.44 9.39
CA SER A 237 4.08 13.32 8.40
C SER A 237 2.57 13.44 8.64
N LEU A 238 1.90 12.32 8.91
CA LEU A 238 0.49 12.30 9.28
C LEU A 238 0.23 13.15 10.53
N LEU A 239 0.98 12.96 11.60
CA LEU A 239 0.77 13.70 12.85
C LEU A 239 1.04 15.20 12.69
N ARG A 240 2.13 15.58 12.02
CA ARG A 240 2.49 16.99 11.83
C ARG A 240 1.51 17.75 10.97
N PHE A 241 1.22 17.17 9.82
CA PHE A 241 0.61 17.95 8.77
C PHE A 241 -0.86 17.62 8.59
N GLN A 242 -1.26 16.37 8.91
CA GLN A 242 -2.67 15.99 8.88
C GLN A 242 -3.37 16.30 10.21
N PHE A 243 -2.74 15.99 11.34
CA PHE A 243 -3.34 16.26 12.65
C PHE A 243 -2.93 17.62 13.24
N GLY A 244 -2.10 18.37 12.52
CA GLY A 244 -1.74 19.75 12.88
C GLY A 244 -0.83 19.85 14.11
N CYS A 245 -0.25 18.74 14.59
CA CYS A 245 0.72 18.78 15.67
C CYS A 245 1.87 19.70 15.27
N SER A 246 2.29 20.65 16.11
CA SER A 246 3.41 21.57 15.78
C SER A 246 4.76 20.86 15.76
N PHE A 247 4.86 19.78 16.53
CA PHE A 247 6.06 18.99 16.73
C PHE A 247 5.69 17.52 16.91
N VAL A 248 6.49 16.63 16.35
CA VAL A 248 6.32 15.17 16.47
C VAL A 248 7.70 14.51 16.48
N GLU A 249 7.91 13.61 17.43
CA GLU A 249 9.06 12.71 17.51
C GLU A 249 8.61 11.28 17.73
N LEU A 250 9.13 10.36 16.92
CA LEU A 250 8.94 8.93 17.10
C LEU A 250 10.28 8.26 17.40
N TRP A 251 10.32 7.60 18.56
CA TRP A 251 11.41 6.76 19.01
C TRP A 251 10.97 5.30 18.95
N VAL A 252 11.84 4.41 18.52
CA VAL A 252 11.56 2.97 18.40
C VAL A 252 12.65 2.18 19.09
N THR A 253 12.28 1.13 19.78
CA THR A 253 13.22 0.22 20.44
C THR A 253 13.96 -0.61 19.38
N GLY A 254 15.28 -0.47 19.32
CA GLY A 254 16.17 -1.25 18.45
C GLY A 254 16.49 -2.64 19.00
N MET A 255 17.29 -3.41 18.25
CA MET A 255 17.65 -4.81 18.60
C MET A 255 18.38 -4.96 19.94
N GLU A 256 19.07 -3.92 20.41
CA GLU A 256 19.78 -3.89 21.70
C GLU A 256 18.94 -3.29 22.84
N GLU A 257 17.62 -3.24 22.70
CA GLU A 257 16.69 -2.58 23.64
C GLU A 257 16.95 -1.07 23.85
N ARG A 258 17.82 -0.47 23.02
CA ARG A 258 18.06 0.97 23.00
C ARG A 258 17.04 1.69 22.12
N MET A 259 16.48 2.77 22.64
CA MET A 259 15.61 3.67 21.88
C MET A 259 16.41 4.42 20.82
N GLN A 260 15.95 4.37 19.58
CA GLN A 260 16.50 5.11 18.46
C GLN A 260 15.45 6.07 17.91
N LEU A 261 15.84 7.30 17.62
CA LEU A 261 14.97 8.28 16.97
C LEU A 261 14.76 7.85 15.51
N MET A 262 13.52 7.58 15.13
CA MET A 262 13.17 7.10 13.79
C MET A 262 12.45 8.13 12.93
N GLY A 263 11.88 9.15 13.54
CA GLY A 263 11.32 10.26 12.80
C GLY A 263 11.13 11.47 13.68
N ILE A 264 11.43 12.64 13.14
CA ILE A 264 11.22 13.94 13.77
C ILE A 264 10.71 14.91 12.74
N SER A 265 9.79 15.78 13.11
CA SER A 265 9.37 16.89 12.27
C SER A 265 8.76 18.02 13.09
N GLY A 266 8.94 19.26 12.61
CA GLY A 266 8.58 20.47 13.33
C GLY A 266 9.63 20.93 14.34
N GLU A 267 9.40 22.10 14.90
CA GLU A 267 10.24 22.68 15.96
C GLU A 267 9.49 22.60 17.29
N ARG A 268 10.21 22.20 18.33
CA ARG A 268 9.64 22.11 19.68
C ARG A 268 9.29 23.52 20.16
N GLY A 269 8.01 23.74 20.46
CA GLY A 269 7.53 24.97 21.05
C GLY A 269 7.90 25.07 22.54
N PRO A 270 7.49 26.16 23.20
CA PRO A 270 7.77 26.38 24.62
C PRO A 270 6.94 25.50 25.57
N GLY A 271 6.01 24.68 25.05
CA GLY A 271 5.17 23.79 25.85
C GLY A 271 5.77 22.40 25.98
N GLU A 272 5.38 21.66 27.02
CA GLU A 272 5.78 20.27 27.16
C GLU A 272 4.98 19.38 26.18
N PRO A 273 5.64 18.58 25.32
CA PRO A 273 4.95 17.67 24.42
C PRO A 273 4.23 16.57 25.20
N ARG A 274 3.08 16.16 24.69
CA ARG A 274 2.40 14.93 25.15
C ARG A 274 3.23 13.73 24.76
N ARG A 275 3.48 12.85 25.73
CA ARG A 275 4.23 11.62 25.56
C ARG A 275 3.30 10.42 25.61
N PHE A 276 3.39 9.57 24.60
CA PHE A 276 2.71 8.30 24.52
C PHE A 276 3.74 7.17 24.48
N VAL A 277 3.57 6.18 25.37
CA VAL A 277 4.40 4.97 25.38
C VAL A 277 3.76 3.96 24.44
N LEU A 278 4.56 3.40 23.53
CA LEU A 278 4.11 2.38 22.60
C LEU A 278 4.46 1.02 23.21
N GLU A 279 3.45 0.26 23.64
CA GLU A 279 3.63 -1.03 24.29
C GLU A 279 3.01 -2.16 23.48
N MET A 280 3.70 -3.31 23.42
CA MET A 280 3.19 -4.55 22.85
C MET A 280 3.58 -5.72 23.75
N ALA A 281 2.60 -6.55 24.12
CA ALA A 281 2.82 -7.73 24.96
C ALA A 281 3.64 -7.44 26.25
N GLY A 282 3.39 -6.28 26.88
CA GLY A 282 4.09 -5.84 28.10
C GLY A 282 5.51 -5.32 27.90
N ARG A 283 5.97 -5.14 26.66
CA ARG A 283 7.27 -4.55 26.32
C ARG A 283 7.10 -3.20 25.63
N THR A 284 7.99 -2.27 25.94
CA THR A 284 8.03 -0.97 25.27
C THR A 284 8.72 -1.10 23.92
N VAL A 285 7.97 -0.88 22.85
CA VAL A 285 8.45 -0.98 21.46
C VAL A 285 8.79 0.38 20.86
N GLY A 286 8.37 1.46 21.53
CA GLY A 286 8.70 2.82 21.14
C GLY A 286 8.08 3.88 22.03
N ARG A 287 8.27 5.13 21.63
CA ARG A 287 7.71 6.31 22.28
C ARG A 287 7.38 7.36 21.24
N LEU A 288 6.18 7.90 21.32
CA LEU A 288 5.71 8.99 20.48
C LEU A 288 5.57 10.26 21.34
N GLU A 289 6.28 11.32 20.98
CA GLU A 289 6.12 12.66 21.57
C GLU A 289 5.47 13.59 20.55
N VAL A 290 4.43 14.32 20.96
CA VAL A 290 3.72 15.25 20.09
C VAL A 290 3.34 16.53 20.82
N GLU A 291 3.47 17.66 20.15
CA GLU A 291 2.79 18.88 20.58
C GLU A 291 1.44 18.98 19.90
N LEU A 292 0.38 18.91 20.69
CA LEU A 292 -0.98 19.00 20.19
C LEU A 292 -1.28 20.41 19.65
N PRO A 293 -2.07 20.52 18.59
CA PRO A 293 -2.48 21.81 18.04
C PRO A 293 -3.29 22.62 19.08
N ARG A 294 -3.17 23.96 19.03
CA ARG A 294 -3.89 24.91 19.92
C ARG A 294 -4.88 25.76 19.11
N GLY A 295 -6.18 25.74 19.43
CA GLY A 295 -7.19 26.62 18.83
C GLY A 295 -8.64 26.10 18.87
N PRO A 296 -9.67 26.97 18.74
CA PRO A 296 -11.08 26.56 18.72
C PRO A 296 -11.44 25.80 17.43
N GLY A 297 -12.20 24.71 17.56
CA GLY A 297 -12.55 23.78 16.47
C GLY A 297 -11.66 22.54 16.36
N GLN A 298 -10.65 22.40 17.22
CA GLN A 298 -9.76 21.24 17.28
C GLN A 298 -10.29 20.23 18.30
N TRP A 299 -10.90 19.17 17.77
CA TRP A 299 -11.39 18.01 18.52
C TRP A 299 -10.28 17.33 19.31
N GLY A 300 -10.65 16.56 20.35
CA GLY A 300 -9.80 15.81 21.28
C GLY A 300 -8.75 14.91 20.61
N MET A 301 -7.70 15.53 20.06
CA MET A 301 -6.59 14.89 19.38
C MET A 301 -5.86 13.95 20.33
N ASP A 302 -5.77 14.36 21.59
CA ASP A 302 -5.27 13.53 22.68
C ASP A 302 -5.97 12.16 22.71
N GLU A 303 -7.30 12.15 22.64
CA GLU A 303 -8.12 10.94 22.67
C GLU A 303 -7.97 10.10 21.38
N VAL A 304 -7.82 10.75 20.23
CA VAL A 304 -7.54 10.06 18.95
C VAL A 304 -6.17 9.38 18.98
N LEU A 305 -5.17 10.06 19.52
CA LEU A 305 -3.82 9.51 19.66
C LEU A 305 -3.77 8.40 20.69
N THR A 306 -4.47 8.53 21.81
CA THR A 306 -4.63 7.44 22.79
C THR A 306 -5.19 6.18 22.15
N GLU A 307 -6.21 6.30 21.29
CA GLU A 307 -6.75 5.13 20.57
C GLU A 307 -5.81 4.61 19.46
N LEU A 308 -4.99 5.47 18.85
CA LEU A 308 -4.06 5.12 17.76
C LEU A 308 -2.78 4.42 18.27
N VAL A 309 -2.32 4.77 19.47
CA VAL A 309 -1.05 4.33 20.06
C VAL A 309 -0.85 2.80 20.06
N PRO A 310 -1.83 1.97 20.50
CA PRO A 310 -1.67 0.52 20.50
C PRO A 310 -1.41 -0.04 19.09
N TRP A 311 -1.99 0.60 18.08
CA TRP A 311 -1.85 0.15 16.69
C TRP A 311 -0.53 0.55 16.07
N VAL A 312 -0.01 1.73 16.40
CA VAL A 312 1.33 2.14 16.00
C VAL A 312 2.37 1.18 16.59
N ALA A 313 2.20 0.77 17.85
CA ALA A 313 3.05 -0.24 18.49
C ALA A 313 3.06 -1.55 17.68
N ILE A 314 1.88 -2.08 17.33
CA ILE A 314 1.74 -3.31 16.52
C ILE A 314 2.39 -3.14 15.13
N ALA A 315 2.16 -2.01 14.47
CA ALA A 315 2.69 -1.75 13.14
C ALA A 315 4.23 -1.67 13.13
N LEU A 316 4.83 -1.03 14.14
CA LEU A 316 6.29 -0.94 14.28
C LEU A 316 6.95 -2.29 14.53
N GLU A 317 6.31 -3.16 15.32
CA GLU A 317 6.81 -4.52 15.53
C GLU A 317 6.70 -5.36 14.26
N THR A 318 5.57 -5.28 13.57
CA THR A 318 5.35 -5.99 12.30
C THR A 318 6.37 -5.54 11.23
N ALA A 319 6.57 -4.23 11.10
CA ALA A 319 7.52 -3.64 10.16
C ALA A 319 9.00 -3.87 10.57
N GLY A 320 9.26 -4.16 11.85
CA GLY A 320 10.58 -4.52 12.37
C GLY A 320 10.96 -5.96 12.07
N ALA A 321 9.98 -6.87 12.08
CA ALA A 321 10.17 -8.26 11.71
C ALA A 321 10.51 -8.44 10.22
N ALA A 322 10.27 -7.42 9.39
CA ALA A 322 10.54 -7.43 7.94
C ALA A 322 12.03 -7.30 7.57
N ARG A 323 12.95 -7.08 8.53
CA ARG A 323 14.38 -7.38 8.33
C ARG A 323 14.70 -8.76 8.87
N GLY A 324 14.43 -9.75 8.03
CA GLY A 324 14.93 -11.10 8.19
C GLY A 324 14.78 -11.80 6.86
N GLU A 325 15.86 -12.43 6.40
CA GLU A 325 15.79 -13.55 5.47
C GLU A 325 14.62 -14.49 5.81
N PRO A 326 14.04 -15.21 4.84
CA PRO A 326 12.93 -16.12 5.08
C PRO A 326 13.23 -16.99 6.31
N LYS A 327 12.54 -16.73 7.42
CA LYS A 327 12.69 -17.53 8.64
C LYS A 327 12.28 -18.95 8.28
N GLU A 328 13.25 -19.86 8.20
CA GLU A 328 12.99 -21.27 8.46
C GLU A 328 12.24 -21.32 9.79
N ILE A 329 10.98 -21.73 9.72
CA ILE A 329 10.17 -21.94 10.91
C ILE A 329 10.84 -23.09 11.65
N GLU A 330 11.46 -22.80 12.79
CA GLU A 330 12.01 -23.83 13.66
C GLU A 330 10.91 -24.88 13.93
N GLU A 331 11.14 -26.10 13.46
CA GLU A 331 10.11 -27.15 13.35
C GLU A 331 9.46 -27.47 14.72
N THR A 332 10.22 -27.24 15.79
CA THR A 332 9.86 -27.32 17.20
C THR A 332 8.80 -26.29 17.63
N GLU A 333 8.89 -25.04 17.17
CA GLU A 333 7.97 -23.95 17.52
C GLU A 333 6.62 -24.10 16.80
N LEU A 334 6.66 -24.49 15.53
CA LEU A 334 5.46 -24.79 14.77
C LEU A 334 4.67 -25.94 15.39
N ALA A 335 5.36 -27.02 15.76
CA ALA A 335 4.75 -28.17 16.41
C ALA A 335 4.09 -27.78 17.75
N ARG A 336 4.72 -26.89 18.53
CA ARG A 336 4.15 -26.36 19.78
C ARG A 336 2.86 -25.58 19.53
N ARG A 337 2.84 -24.69 18.54
CA ARG A 337 1.67 -23.86 18.19
C ARG A 337 0.52 -24.67 17.61
N LEU A 338 0.81 -25.65 16.75
CA LEU A 338 -0.21 -26.53 16.18
C LEU A 338 -0.89 -27.38 17.26
N ARG A 339 -0.16 -27.85 18.28
CA ARG A 339 -0.75 -28.53 19.44
C ARG A 339 -1.73 -27.63 20.19
N ARG A 340 -1.33 -26.39 20.49
CA ARG A 340 -2.17 -25.43 21.21
C ARG A 340 -3.40 -25.01 20.40
N ALA A 341 -3.23 -24.73 19.10
CA ALA A 341 -4.33 -24.43 18.20
C ALA A 341 -5.34 -25.60 18.18
N ARG A 342 -4.86 -26.84 18.06
CA ARG A 342 -5.71 -28.03 18.12
C ARG A 342 -6.55 -28.08 19.41
N GLU A 343 -5.96 -27.77 20.56
CA GLU A 343 -6.64 -27.77 21.86
C GLU A 343 -7.73 -26.69 21.92
N ILE A 344 -7.40 -25.45 21.53
CA ILE A 344 -8.32 -24.30 21.57
C ILE A 344 -9.49 -24.48 20.59
N GLY A 345 -9.19 -24.85 19.33
CA GLY A 345 -10.18 -24.95 18.26
C GLY A 345 -10.83 -26.34 18.12
N GLN A 346 -10.47 -27.30 18.99
CA GLN A 346 -10.84 -28.72 18.87
C GLN A 346 -10.66 -29.21 17.42
N LEU A 347 -9.47 -28.99 16.85
CA LEU A 347 -9.23 -29.26 15.44
C LEU A 347 -9.14 -30.75 15.14
N THR A 348 -9.75 -31.15 14.03
CA THR A 348 -9.53 -32.48 13.44
C THR A 348 -8.10 -32.58 12.88
N PRO A 349 -7.53 -33.79 12.71
CA PRO A 349 -6.21 -33.96 12.11
C PRO A 349 -6.05 -33.22 10.78
N ARG A 350 -7.08 -33.31 9.91
CA ARG A 350 -7.08 -32.63 8.62
C ARG A 350 -7.09 -31.10 8.75
N GLN A 351 -7.82 -30.56 9.72
CA GLN A 351 -7.83 -29.12 9.99
C GLN A 351 -6.47 -28.61 10.48
N ILE A 352 -5.70 -29.43 11.19
CA ILE A 352 -4.34 -29.09 11.63
C ILE A 352 -3.39 -29.05 10.44
N GLU A 353 -3.42 -30.06 9.57
CA GLU A 353 -2.61 -30.08 8.34
C GLU A 353 -2.90 -28.85 7.47
N VAL A 354 -4.19 -28.51 7.31
CA VAL A 354 -4.59 -27.30 6.58
C VAL A 354 -4.13 -26.03 7.31
N LEU A 355 -4.28 -25.95 8.63
CA LEU A 355 -3.84 -24.78 9.42
C LEU A 355 -2.32 -24.59 9.35
N GLU A 356 -1.54 -25.66 9.40
CA GLU A 356 -0.09 -25.62 9.26
C GLU A 356 0.30 -25.02 7.91
N LEU A 357 -0.26 -25.54 6.82
CA LEU A 357 0.05 -25.05 5.49
C LEU A 357 -0.45 -23.61 5.29
N VAL A 358 -1.57 -23.24 5.90
CA VAL A 358 -2.06 -21.86 5.95
C VAL A 358 -1.08 -20.94 6.68
N ALA A 359 -0.58 -21.37 7.85
CA ALA A 359 0.41 -20.63 8.66
C ALA A 359 1.76 -20.47 7.95
N ARG A 360 2.13 -21.44 7.10
CA ARG A 360 3.27 -21.40 6.18
C ARG A 360 3.01 -20.58 4.90
N GLY A 361 1.83 -19.95 4.77
CA GLY A 361 1.49 -19.07 3.64
C GLY A 361 0.91 -19.74 2.39
N LYS A 362 0.69 -21.07 2.38
CA LYS A 362 0.28 -21.82 1.18
C LYS A 362 -1.15 -21.55 0.73
N THR A 363 -1.38 -21.17 -0.52
CA THR A 363 -2.72 -20.95 -1.11
C THR A 363 -3.60 -22.20 -1.06
N ASN A 364 -4.92 -22.06 -1.23
CA ASN A 364 -5.84 -23.21 -1.24
C ASN A 364 -5.49 -24.23 -2.33
N LYS A 365 -4.97 -23.75 -3.48
CA LYS A 365 -4.47 -24.57 -4.58
C LYS A 365 -3.22 -25.35 -4.22
N GLU A 366 -2.25 -24.71 -3.57
CA GLU A 366 -1.04 -25.40 -3.09
C GLU A 366 -1.37 -26.42 -2.01
N ILE A 367 -2.25 -26.08 -1.06
CA ILE A 367 -2.71 -27.01 -0.02
C ILE A 367 -3.45 -28.19 -0.65
N ALA A 368 -4.30 -27.94 -1.64
CA ALA A 368 -5.03 -28.96 -2.38
C ALA A 368 -4.07 -29.94 -3.07
N SER A 369 -3.02 -29.41 -3.71
CA SER A 369 -1.95 -30.20 -4.31
C SER A 369 -1.20 -31.04 -3.27
N VAL A 370 -0.76 -30.42 -2.16
CA VAL A 370 0.00 -31.08 -1.08
C VAL A 370 -0.82 -32.18 -0.39
N LEU A 371 -2.12 -31.97 -0.20
CA LEU A 371 -2.99 -32.90 0.53
C LEU A 371 -3.73 -33.90 -0.38
N GLY A 372 -3.56 -33.80 -1.70
CA GLY A 372 -4.29 -34.62 -2.68
C GLY A 372 -5.80 -34.41 -2.64
N ARG A 373 -6.25 -33.14 -2.56
CA ARG A 373 -7.66 -32.75 -2.43
C ARG A 373 -8.06 -31.70 -3.47
N SER A 374 -9.36 -31.44 -3.61
CA SER A 374 -9.85 -30.32 -4.43
C SER A 374 -9.72 -28.99 -3.68
N GLU A 375 -9.53 -27.90 -4.41
CA GLU A 375 -9.46 -26.54 -3.85
C GLU A 375 -10.70 -26.19 -3.03
N GLY A 376 -11.90 -26.55 -3.51
CA GLY A 376 -13.15 -26.35 -2.77
C GLY A 376 -13.21 -27.11 -1.44
N THR A 377 -12.57 -28.28 -1.34
CA THR A 377 -12.46 -29.01 -0.07
C THR A 377 -11.56 -28.27 0.92
N VAL A 378 -10.45 -27.72 0.43
CA VAL A 378 -9.55 -26.90 1.26
C VAL A 378 -10.25 -25.62 1.70
N GLU A 379 -10.99 -24.97 0.81
CA GLU A 379 -11.75 -23.77 1.13
C GLU A 379 -12.77 -24.00 2.25
N VAL A 380 -13.46 -25.14 2.24
CA VAL A 380 -14.34 -25.56 3.34
C VAL A 380 -13.55 -25.74 4.64
N HIS A 381 -12.36 -26.33 4.60
CA HIS A 381 -11.50 -26.44 5.79
C HIS A 381 -11.04 -25.08 6.31
N VAL A 382 -10.61 -24.16 5.43
CA VAL A 382 -10.20 -22.80 5.80
C VAL A 382 -11.37 -22.03 6.38
N THR A 383 -12.55 -22.04 5.74
CA THR A 383 -13.77 -21.40 6.26
C THR A 383 -14.15 -21.93 7.65
N ASN A 384 -14.00 -23.24 7.88
CA ASN A 384 -14.23 -23.83 9.19
C ASN A 384 -13.18 -23.40 10.22
N LEU A 385 -11.90 -23.28 9.85
CA LEU A 385 -10.84 -22.74 10.71
C LEU A 385 -11.13 -21.28 11.07
N LEU A 386 -11.51 -20.45 10.10
CA LEU A 386 -11.91 -19.06 10.31
C LEU A 386 -13.03 -18.95 11.35
N ARG A 387 -14.10 -19.73 11.17
CA ARG A 387 -15.23 -19.77 12.09
C ARG A 387 -14.83 -20.23 13.49
N LYS A 388 -13.98 -21.25 13.60
CA LYS A 388 -13.54 -21.81 14.90
C LYS A 388 -12.70 -20.84 15.72
N TYR A 389 -11.93 -19.98 15.07
CA TYR A 389 -11.05 -19.02 15.73
C TYR A 389 -11.56 -17.58 15.69
N GLY A 390 -12.78 -17.35 15.20
CA GLY A 390 -13.34 -16.01 15.08
C GLY A 390 -12.57 -15.09 14.12
N ALA A 391 -11.79 -15.66 13.20
CA ALA A 391 -11.00 -14.90 12.25
C ALA A 391 -11.88 -14.47 11.06
N SER A 392 -11.90 -13.17 10.76
CA SER A 392 -12.72 -12.60 9.68
C SER A 392 -12.20 -12.95 8.28
N ASN A 393 -10.91 -13.31 8.17
CA ASN A 393 -10.26 -13.71 6.93
C ASN A 393 -8.98 -14.49 7.20
N ARG A 394 -8.40 -15.06 6.14
CA ARG A 394 -7.20 -15.91 6.18
C ARG A 394 -5.99 -15.22 6.82
N ALA A 395 -5.73 -13.95 6.53
CA ALA A 395 -4.63 -13.20 7.13
C ALA A 395 -4.85 -13.03 8.65
N GLY A 396 -6.09 -12.77 9.08
CA GLY A 396 -6.47 -12.75 10.50
C GLY A 396 -6.23 -14.09 11.19
N LEU A 397 -6.53 -15.22 10.54
CA LEU A 397 -6.27 -16.55 11.08
C LEU A 397 -4.77 -16.84 11.23
N VAL A 398 -3.96 -16.43 10.26
CA VAL A 398 -2.49 -16.56 10.31
C VAL A 398 -1.91 -15.65 11.41
N ALA A 399 -2.39 -14.42 11.51
CA ALA A 399 -1.99 -13.47 12.55
C ALA A 399 -2.39 -13.96 13.94
N MET A 400 -3.56 -14.57 14.13
CA MET A 400 -3.95 -15.18 15.40
C MET A 400 -3.06 -16.40 15.71
N PHE A 401 -2.81 -17.27 14.74
CA PHE A 401 -1.91 -18.42 14.93
C PHE A 401 -0.49 -18.01 15.36
N TRP A 402 0.06 -16.95 14.76
CA TRP A 402 1.39 -16.43 15.08
C TRP A 402 1.42 -15.44 16.25
N GLY A 403 0.31 -14.78 16.53
CA GLY A 403 0.09 -13.89 17.69
C GLY A 403 -0.33 -14.64 18.96
N GLU A 404 -0.41 -15.97 18.87
CA GLU A 404 -0.96 -16.91 19.84
C GLU A 404 -2.50 -16.85 19.93
N LEU A 405 -3.15 -17.78 19.20
CA LEU A 405 -4.58 -18.08 19.29
C LEU A 405 -5.12 -18.06 20.73
#